data_AF-A0AAF0LTG3-F1
#
_entry.id   AF-A0AAF0LTG3-F1
#
_cell.length_a   1.000
_cell.length_b   1.000
_cell.length_c   1.000
_cell.angle_alpha   90.00
_cell.angle_beta   90.00
_cell.angle_gamma   90.00
#
_symmetry.space_group_name_H-M   'P 1'
#
loop_
_entity.id
_entity.type
_entity.pdbx_description
1 polymer ?
#
loop_
_entity_poly.entity_id
_entity_poly.type
_entity_poly.pdbx_seq_one_letter_code
_entity_poly.pdbx_strand_id
1 'polypeptide(L)'
;MKYIHYDGTEIMTGDEIADALLDYAAILGANGRTDTVAIPAVADDGSVTRTTVLIGPASELTLSAAPDDELEPEDHVFIRHLRDASERAGVKRPVDADGGFRFRGADEPDRSARDRNPPGVDQAPGVDQVPGADRGSNVDQVTDLS
;
A
#
# COMPACT_ATOMS: atom_id res chain seq x y z
N MET A 1 12.91 -3.55 8.18
CA MET A 1 13.33 -2.22 7.63
C MET A 1 14.72 -2.26 6.98
N LYS A 2 14.88 -1.60 5.84
CA LYS A 2 16.16 -1.46 5.09
C LYS A 2 16.40 -0.03 4.60
N TYR A 3 17.68 0.28 4.41
CA TYR A 3 18.13 1.41 3.63
C TYR A 3 18.49 0.99 2.22
N ILE A 4 17.97 1.71 1.22
CA ILE A 4 18.45 1.69 -0.15
C ILE A 4 19.44 2.82 -0.33
N HIS A 5 20.63 2.52 -0.84
CA HIS A 5 21.62 3.53 -1.22
C HIS A 5 21.63 3.72 -2.72
N TYR A 6 21.42 4.95 -3.17
CA TYR A 6 21.42 5.30 -4.59
C TYR A 6 22.01 6.69 -4.81
N ASP A 7 23.09 6.79 -5.60
CA ASP A 7 23.75 8.07 -5.92
C ASP A 7 24.05 8.94 -4.69
N GLY A 8 24.53 8.31 -3.61
CA GLY A 8 24.81 8.99 -2.33
C GLY A 8 23.57 9.37 -1.50
N THR A 9 22.36 9.05 -1.97
CA THR A 9 21.11 9.19 -1.23
C THR A 9 20.80 7.91 -0.46
N GLU A 10 20.37 8.05 0.79
CA GLU A 10 19.88 6.97 1.63
C GLU A 10 18.34 7.05 1.71
N ILE A 11 17.65 5.94 1.46
CA ILE A 11 16.18 5.86 1.44
C ILE A 11 15.74 4.73 2.37
N MET A 12 15.02 5.05 3.44
CA MET A 12 14.49 4.06 4.38
C MET A 12 13.13 3.53 3.91
N THR A 13 12.96 2.21 3.86
CA THR A 13 11.71 1.55 3.46
C THR A 13 11.56 0.17 4.11
N GLY A 14 10.40 -0.46 3.95
CA GLY A 14 10.16 -1.84 4.36
C GLY A 14 11.00 -2.85 3.57
N ASP A 15 11.26 -3.99 4.18
CA ASP A 15 12.18 -5.02 3.70
C ASP A 15 11.76 -5.59 2.35
N GLU A 16 10.47 -5.90 2.19
CA GLU A 16 9.92 -6.47 0.96
C GLU A 16 9.93 -5.45 -0.19
N ILE A 17 9.71 -4.17 0.12
CA ILE A 17 9.76 -3.07 -0.84
C ILE A 17 11.19 -2.90 -1.37
N ALA A 18 12.17 -2.87 -0.46
CA ALA A 18 13.59 -2.76 -0.82
C ALA A 18 14.07 -3.95 -1.67
N ASP A 19 13.71 -5.17 -1.27
CA ASP A 19 14.08 -6.38 -2.01
C ASP A 19 13.45 -6.39 -3.41
N ALA A 20 12.15 -6.08 -3.51
CA ALA A 20 11.44 -6.01 -4.78
C ALA A 20 12.02 -4.95 -5.72
N LEU A 21 12.48 -3.81 -5.19
CA LEU A 21 13.14 -2.79 -5.99
C LEU A 21 14.48 -3.28 -6.56
N LEU A 22 15.28 -3.97 -5.75
CA LEU A 22 16.56 -4.53 -6.19
C LEU A 22 16.37 -5.61 -7.26
N ASP A 23 15.37 -6.49 -7.08
CA ASP A 23 14.98 -7.48 -8.08
C ASP A 23 14.57 -6.81 -9.40
N TYR A 24 13.78 -5.74 -9.34
CA TYR A 24 13.37 -4.99 -10.53
C TYR A 24 14.56 -4.34 -11.23
N ALA A 25 15.45 -3.69 -10.48
CA ALA A 25 16.65 -3.06 -11.02
C ALA A 25 17.56 -4.07 -11.73
N ALA A 26 17.74 -5.26 -11.17
CA ALA A 26 18.51 -6.33 -11.80
C ALA A 26 17.89 -6.77 -13.15
N ILE A 27 16.57 -6.81 -13.24
CA ILE A 27 15.85 -7.15 -14.48
C ILE A 27 15.99 -6.02 -15.52
N LEU A 28 15.92 -4.76 -15.10
CA LEU A 28 16.20 -3.62 -15.97
C LEU A 28 17.62 -3.70 -16.55
N GLY A 29 18.62 -3.94 -15.70
CA GLY A 29 20.02 -4.15 -16.10
C GLY A 29 20.18 -5.29 -17.11
N ALA A 30 19.63 -6.46 -16.80
CA ALA A 30 19.69 -7.63 -17.69
C ALA A 30 19.09 -7.38 -19.08
N ASN A 31 18.09 -6.49 -19.17
CA ASN A 31 17.38 -6.17 -20.41
C ASN A 31 17.81 -4.83 -21.04
N GLY A 32 18.79 -4.11 -20.47
CA GLY A 32 19.25 -2.82 -21.00
C GLY A 32 18.16 -1.75 -20.97
N ARG A 33 17.34 -1.73 -19.93
CA ARG A 33 16.19 -0.82 -19.76
C ARG A 33 16.42 0.22 -18.67
N THR A 34 15.61 1.26 -18.70
CA THR A 34 15.56 2.32 -17.70
C THR A 34 14.12 2.50 -17.26
N ASP A 35 13.91 2.80 -15.98
CA ASP A 35 12.61 3.22 -15.46
C ASP A 35 12.76 4.27 -14.35
N THR A 36 11.68 5.01 -14.08
CA THR A 36 11.56 5.93 -12.96
C THR A 36 10.60 5.35 -11.93
N VAL A 37 11.06 5.10 -10.72
CA VAL A 37 10.30 4.41 -9.67
C VAL A 37 10.08 5.33 -8.48
N ALA A 38 8.82 5.47 -8.05
CA ALA A 38 8.45 6.20 -6.83
C ALA A 38 8.31 5.23 -5.66
N ILE A 39 9.36 5.13 -4.85
CA ILE A 39 9.51 4.18 -3.75
C ILE A 39 8.72 4.69 -2.54
N PRO A 40 7.78 3.90 -1.98
CA PRO A 40 7.23 4.17 -0.65
C PRO A 40 8.37 4.17 0.37
N ALA A 41 8.51 5.23 1.16
CA ALA A 41 9.64 5.40 2.07
C ALA A 41 9.18 6.05 3.39
N VAL A 42 10.06 6.07 4.38
CA VAL A 42 9.85 6.74 5.66
C VAL A 42 10.80 7.93 5.77
N ALA A 43 10.27 9.10 6.13
CA ALA A 43 11.05 10.30 6.39
C ALA A 43 11.60 10.33 7.82
N ASP A 44 12.51 11.26 8.12
CA ASP A 44 13.16 11.40 9.44
C ASP A 44 12.17 11.63 10.60
N ASP A 45 10.99 12.17 10.30
CA ASP A 45 9.91 12.39 11.27
C ASP A 45 8.98 11.18 11.44
N GLY A 46 9.30 10.05 10.80
CA GLY A 46 8.50 8.83 10.80
C GLY A 46 7.31 8.86 9.84
N SER A 47 7.09 9.95 9.09
CA SER A 47 6.00 10.03 8.13
C SER A 47 6.26 9.21 6.88
N VAL A 48 5.19 8.65 6.30
CA VAL A 48 5.27 7.95 5.01
C VAL A 48 5.40 8.99 3.88
N THR A 49 6.40 8.79 3.03
CA THR A 49 6.70 9.63 1.88
C THR A 49 6.89 8.78 0.62
N ARG A 50 7.16 9.43 -0.52
CA ARG A 50 7.60 8.78 -1.75
C ARG A 50 8.88 9.41 -2.27
N THR A 51 9.92 8.60 -2.40
CA THR A 51 11.19 9.00 -3.01
C THR A 51 11.24 8.49 -4.45
N THR A 52 11.39 9.39 -5.42
CA THR A 52 11.46 9.00 -6.83
C THR A 52 12.91 8.87 -7.28
N VAL A 53 13.25 7.72 -7.86
CA VAL A 53 14.58 7.43 -8.39
C VAL A 53 14.51 7.08 -9.88
N LEU A 54 15.56 7.41 -10.62
CA LEU A 54 15.77 6.93 -11.99
C LEU A 54 16.71 5.74 -11.94
N ILE A 55 16.31 4.57 -12.41
CA ILE A 55 17.13 3.35 -12.43
C ILE A 55 17.46 3.02 -13.88
N GLY A 56 18.75 3.05 -14.23
CA GLY A 56 19.27 2.67 -15.55
C GLY A 56 19.99 1.33 -15.56
N PRO A 57 20.45 0.86 -16.74
CA PRO A 57 21.05 -0.46 -16.88
C PRO A 57 22.34 -0.67 -16.07
N ALA A 58 23.03 0.41 -15.74
CA ALA A 58 24.28 0.42 -14.98
C ALA A 58 24.11 1.08 -13.59
N SER A 59 22.87 1.27 -13.12
CA SER A 59 22.61 1.79 -11.79
C SER A 59 23.12 0.82 -10.73
N GLU A 60 23.97 1.31 -9.84
CA GLU A 60 24.44 0.59 -8.65
C GLU A 60 23.51 0.92 -7.48
N LEU A 61 22.92 -0.11 -6.89
CA LEU A 61 22.01 -0.04 -5.75
C LEU A 61 22.52 -1.00 -4.68
N THR A 62 22.58 -0.55 -3.43
CA THR A 62 22.90 -1.43 -2.30
C THR A 62 21.82 -1.35 -1.24
N LEU A 63 21.63 -2.45 -0.52
CA LEU A 63 20.73 -2.55 0.61
C LEU A 63 21.55 -2.77 1.89
N SER A 64 21.15 -2.11 2.97
CA SER A 64 21.65 -2.40 4.31
C SER A 64 20.50 -2.47 5.30
N ALA A 65 20.66 -3.23 6.38
CA ALA A 65 19.69 -3.25 7.46
C ALA A 65 19.53 -1.84 8.06
N ALA A 66 18.29 -1.42 8.28
CA ALA A 66 17.97 -0.23 9.07
C ALA A 66 17.53 -0.66 10.49
N PRO A 67 17.56 0.25 11.48
CA PRO A 67 16.95 -0.01 12.78
C PRO A 67 15.51 -0.48 12.62
N ASP A 68 15.12 -1.46 13.43
CA ASP A 68 13.77 -2.02 13.40
C ASP A 68 12.77 -1.00 13.97
N ASP A 69 11.61 -0.90 13.34
CA ASP A 69 10.48 -0.06 13.77
C ASP A 69 9.22 -0.94 13.76
N GLU A 70 8.35 -0.78 14.75
CA GLU A 70 7.07 -1.50 14.81
C GLU A 70 6.15 -1.16 13.62
N LEU A 71 6.41 -0.04 12.92
CA LEU A 71 5.65 0.43 11.75
C LEU A 71 6.43 0.26 10.44
N GLU A 72 6.72 -0.98 10.07
CA GLU A 72 7.31 -1.28 8.76
C GLU A 72 6.34 -0.91 7.60
N PRO A 73 6.77 -0.12 6.59
CA PRO A 73 5.95 0.15 5.42
C PRO A 73 5.71 -1.12 4.61
N GLU A 74 4.45 -1.55 4.56
CA GLU A 74 3.98 -2.60 3.66
C GLU A 74 3.26 -1.98 2.46
N ASP A 75 3.67 -2.33 1.24
CA ASP A 75 2.98 -1.93 0.00
C ASP A 75 3.01 -3.07 -1.03
N HIS A 76 2.17 -4.08 -0.81
CA HIS A 76 2.05 -5.24 -1.71
C HIS A 76 1.60 -4.85 -3.12
N VAL A 77 0.85 -3.75 -3.27
CA VAL A 77 0.41 -3.25 -4.58
C VAL A 77 1.60 -2.71 -5.37
N PHE A 78 2.51 -1.97 -4.71
CA PHE A 78 3.76 -1.53 -5.31
C PHE A 78 4.65 -2.71 -5.71
N ILE A 79 4.82 -3.70 -4.83
CA ILE A 79 5.63 -4.90 -5.12
C ILE A 79 5.07 -5.66 -6.33
N ARG A 80 3.74 -5.84 -6.40
CA ARG A 80 3.09 -6.43 -7.58
C ARG A 80 3.30 -5.59 -8.84
N HIS A 81 3.25 -4.27 -8.74
CA HIS A 81 3.54 -3.40 -9.87
C HIS A 81 4.95 -3.65 -10.41
N LEU A 82 5.96 -3.73 -9.54
CA LEU A 82 7.34 -4.01 -9.93
C LEU A 82 7.48 -5.38 -10.61
N ARG A 83 6.75 -6.40 -10.12
CA ARG A 83 6.67 -7.71 -10.76
C ARG A 83 6.12 -7.60 -12.18
N ASP A 84 4.97 -6.96 -12.35
CA ASP A 84 4.34 -6.80 -13.67
C ASP A 84 5.22 -5.96 -14.62
N ALA A 85 5.91 -4.94 -14.10
CA ALA A 85 6.85 -4.12 -14.86
C ALA A 85 8.07 -4.92 -15.31
N SER A 86 8.54 -5.84 -14.48
CA SER A 86 9.64 -6.75 -14.80
C SER A 86 9.32 -7.67 -15.97
N GLU A 87 8.08 -8.16 -16.06
CA GLU A 87 7.62 -8.96 -17.19
C GLU A 87 7.65 -8.16 -18.50
N ARG A 88 7.30 -6.86 -18.43
CA ARG A 88 7.35 -5.95 -19.59
C ARG A 88 8.77 -5.52 -19.96
N ALA A 89 9.71 -5.51 -19.02
CA ALA A 89 11.09 -5.07 -19.25
C ALA A 89 11.84 -5.97 -20.26
N GLY A 90 11.53 -7.28 -20.25
CA GLY A 90 11.99 -8.23 -21.26
C GLY A 90 12.13 -9.66 -20.75
N VAL A 91 12.72 -10.52 -21.58
CA VAL A 91 12.83 -11.98 -21.32
C VAL A 91 14.14 -12.38 -20.66
N LYS A 92 15.17 -11.52 -20.69
CA LYS A 92 16.43 -11.83 -20.02
C LYS A 92 16.23 -11.79 -18.51
N ARG A 93 16.95 -12.63 -17.80
CA ARG A 93 16.90 -12.73 -16.34
C ARG A 93 18.28 -12.51 -15.75
N PRO A 94 18.37 -11.87 -14.57
CA PRO A 94 19.61 -11.82 -13.81
C PRO A 94 20.04 -13.24 -13.39
N VAL A 95 21.32 -13.39 -13.07
CA VAL A 95 21.95 -14.68 -12.74
C VAL A 95 21.42 -15.24 -11.41
N ASP A 96 21.05 -14.36 -10.46
CA ASP A 96 20.50 -14.68 -9.13
C ASP A 96 21.25 -15.81 -8.41
N ALA A 97 22.54 -15.60 -8.18
CA ALA A 97 23.44 -16.59 -7.58
C ALA A 97 22.95 -17.12 -6.23
N ASP A 98 22.28 -16.27 -5.43
CA ASP A 98 21.76 -16.60 -4.10
C ASP A 98 20.29 -17.08 -4.13
N GLY A 99 19.76 -17.39 -5.31
CA GLY A 99 18.38 -17.86 -5.51
C GLY A 99 17.33 -16.75 -5.55
N GLY A 100 17.58 -15.60 -4.91
CA GLY A 100 16.72 -14.42 -4.89
C GLY A 100 15.34 -14.65 -4.26
N PHE A 101 14.63 -13.58 -3.90
CA PHE A 101 13.25 -13.65 -3.41
C PHE A 101 12.34 -12.74 -4.23
N ARG A 102 12.39 -12.94 -5.55
CA ARG A 102 11.72 -12.10 -6.55
C ARG A 102 10.30 -11.71 -6.14
N PHE A 103 10.11 -10.43 -5.84
CA PHE A 103 8.81 -9.83 -5.58
C PHE A 103 8.00 -10.54 -4.47
N ARG A 104 8.67 -10.95 -3.39
CA ARG A 104 7.98 -11.40 -2.16
C ARG A 104 6.93 -10.38 -1.74
N GLY A 105 5.76 -10.85 -1.30
CA GLY A 105 4.64 -9.98 -0.92
C GLY A 105 3.71 -9.58 -2.07
N ALA A 106 4.07 -9.80 -3.34
CA ALA A 106 3.26 -9.37 -4.48
C ALA A 106 1.89 -10.05 -4.61
N ASP A 107 1.74 -11.25 -4.04
CA ASP A 107 0.46 -11.99 -4.02
C ASP A 107 -0.31 -11.81 -2.72
N GLU A 108 0.23 -11.05 -1.76
CA GLU A 108 -0.45 -10.78 -0.51
C GLU A 108 -1.54 -9.71 -0.68
N PRO A 109 -2.68 -9.85 0.02
CA PRO A 109 -3.72 -8.84 -0.01
C PRO A 109 -3.20 -7.56 0.65
N ASP A 110 -3.53 -6.40 0.08
CA ASP A 110 -3.18 -5.10 0.65
C ASP A 110 -3.74 -4.96 2.07
N ARG A 111 -2.85 -4.98 3.07
CA ARG A 111 -3.20 -4.85 4.50
C ARG A 111 -3.29 -3.39 4.93
N SER A 112 -2.59 -2.48 4.24
CA SER A 112 -2.59 -1.03 4.53
C SER A 112 -4.00 -0.41 4.41
N ALA A 113 -4.89 -1.02 3.62
CA ALA A 113 -6.26 -0.59 3.48
C ALA A 113 -7.17 -0.94 4.67
N ARG A 114 -6.83 -1.96 5.48
CA ARG A 114 -7.70 -2.44 6.57
C ARG A 114 -7.63 -1.57 7.83
N ASP A 115 -6.54 -0.84 8.02
CA ASP A 115 -6.35 0.04 9.18
C ASP A 115 -6.90 1.47 8.95
N ARG A 116 -7.38 1.77 7.74
CA ARG A 116 -8.12 3.00 7.42
C ARG A 116 -9.58 2.94 7.87
N ASN A 117 -9.85 2.41 9.06
CA ASN A 117 -11.15 2.63 9.69
C ASN A 117 -11.19 4.09 10.18
N PRO A 118 -12.11 4.95 9.71
CA PRO A 118 -12.18 6.32 10.21
C PRO A 118 -12.50 6.31 11.72
N PRO A 119 -11.90 7.21 12.52
CA PRO A 119 -12.27 7.33 13.93
C PRO A 119 -13.76 7.70 14.02
N GLY A 120 -14.51 6.86 14.74
CA GLY A 120 -15.85 7.10 15.28
C GLY A 120 -16.78 8.00 14.47
N VAL A 121 -17.74 7.38 13.77
CA VAL A 121 -19.07 7.99 13.71
C VAL A 121 -19.63 7.95 15.13
N ASP A 122 -19.44 9.03 15.87
CA ASP A 122 -20.14 9.29 17.11
C ASP A 122 -21.64 9.07 16.83
N GLN A 123 -22.22 8.02 17.42
CA GLN A 123 -23.66 7.88 17.46
C GLN A 123 -24.20 9.07 18.24
N ALA A 124 -24.81 10.02 17.53
CA ALA A 124 -25.44 11.17 18.15
C ALA A 124 -26.43 10.71 19.25
N PRO A 125 -26.53 11.44 20.38
CA PRO A 125 -27.38 11.04 21.49
C PRO A 125 -28.85 10.96 21.05
N GLY A 126 -29.56 9.98 21.63
CA GLY A 126 -30.94 9.65 21.29
C GLY A 126 -31.87 10.86 21.23
N VAL A 127 -32.69 10.86 20.18
CA VAL A 127 -33.84 11.77 20.09
C VAL A 127 -34.83 11.46 21.20
N ASP A 128 -35.06 12.45 22.05
CA ASP A 128 -36.10 12.47 23.08
C ASP A 128 -37.45 12.07 22.49
N GLN A 129 -38.06 11.00 23.02
CA GLN A 129 -39.48 10.73 22.80
C GLN A 129 -40.28 11.75 23.61
N VAL A 130 -40.90 12.70 22.92
CA VAL A 130 -41.86 13.65 23.52
C VAL A 130 -43.14 12.89 23.93
N PRO A 131 -43.56 12.92 25.21
CA PRO A 131 -44.78 12.22 25.64
C PRO A 131 -46.03 13.07 25.42
N GLY A 132 -47.05 12.47 24.80
CA GLY A 132 -48.46 12.76 25.06
C GLY A 132 -49.12 13.85 24.24
N ALA A 133 -50.00 13.44 23.31
CA ALA A 133 -51.25 14.16 23.04
C ALA A 133 -52.34 13.16 22.63
N ASP A 134 -53.54 13.45 23.10
CA ASP A 134 -54.56 12.52 23.54
C ASP A 134 -55.47 11.89 22.47
N ARG A 135 -56.17 10.85 22.96
CA ARG A 135 -57.25 10.08 22.34
C ARG A 135 -58.44 10.95 21.86
N GLY A 136 -59.07 10.50 20.79
CA GLY A 136 -60.50 10.69 20.48
C GLY A 136 -60.96 9.60 19.51
N SER A 137 -61.48 8.47 20.01
CA SER A 137 -62.90 8.11 20.10
C SER A 137 -63.60 7.82 18.76
N ASN A 138 -64.08 6.58 18.68
CA ASN A 138 -65.05 5.98 17.74
C ASN A 138 -66.23 6.88 17.33
N VAL A 139 -66.82 6.57 16.16
CA VAL A 139 -68.24 6.20 15.86
C VAL A 139 -68.34 6.12 14.31
N ASP A 140 -68.45 4.94 13.69
CA ASP A 140 -69.65 4.13 13.36
C ASP A 140 -70.46 4.61 12.13
N GLN A 141 -71.17 3.65 11.47
CA GLN A 141 -72.12 3.73 10.33
C GLN A 141 -71.49 3.45 8.93
N VAL A 142 -71.61 2.24 8.32
CA VAL A 142 -72.79 1.62 7.64
C VAL A 142 -73.29 2.55 6.51
N THR A 143 -73.24 2.25 5.19
CA THR A 143 -74.03 1.32 4.33
C THR A 143 -73.54 1.56 2.88
N ASP A 144 -73.14 0.56 2.08
CA ASP A 144 -73.90 -0.13 1.00
C ASP A 144 -73.85 0.50 -0.42
N LEU A 145 -73.90 -0.39 -1.43
CA LEU A 145 -74.17 -0.23 -2.87
C LEU A 145 -73.00 0.24 -3.76
N SER A 146 -72.58 -0.41 -4.85
CA SER A 146 -73.14 -1.50 -5.68
C SER A 146 -72.01 -2.29 -6.37
#